data_AF-A0A126PDK0-F1
#
_entry.id   AF-A0A126PDK0-F1
#
_cell.length_a   1.000
_cell.length_b   1.000
_cell.length_c   1.000
_cell.angle_alpha   90.00
_cell.angle_beta   90.00
_cell.angle_gamma   90.00
#
_symmetry.space_group_name_H-M   'P 1'
#
loop_
_entity.id
_entity.type
_entity.pdbx_description
1 polymer ?
#
loop_
_entity_poly.entity_id
_entity_poly.type
_entity_poly.pdbx_seq_one_letter_code
_entity_poly.pdbx_strand_id
1 'polypeptide(L)'
;MRIHVLTPIEGYGTLASLFNDYMRGLAGLQFVAVPRQTVAQMTALVAQDAAAGTQHAAEQALPFYSLQVLDNALTDLHRCVQLAGLELCDFFKIYRGNFFDFAVGQRQELLEIHGSDDDGDWNEDGSIRHRVDAAGLLPFTLRAALAPYFTGPAARGEAIGSSQPADFSFFHKIVGNASAFSPISLLAAVTSEPLPLYQRSESGGMVSETLGDQLERQLNEDLQGEAVVQRFNAVLHLGQTAAALYATLGPEDAAGYQRLYNLVKQMDA
;
A
#
# COMPACT_ATOMS: atom_id res chain seq x y z
N MET A 1 -6.92 15.89 -20.52
CA MET A 1 -5.96 15.64 -19.41
C MET A 1 -6.40 14.36 -18.72
N ARG A 2 -5.60 13.30 -18.74
CA ARG A 2 -5.91 12.06 -18.00
C ARG A 2 -5.65 12.34 -16.51
N ILE A 3 -6.63 12.08 -15.65
CA ILE A 3 -6.44 12.13 -14.20
C ILE A 3 -6.01 10.73 -13.79
N HIS A 4 -4.79 10.60 -13.28
CA HIS A 4 -4.28 9.34 -12.75
C HIS A 4 -4.77 9.19 -11.31
N VAL A 5 -5.58 8.16 -11.05
CA VAL A 5 -6.10 7.87 -9.70
C VAL A 5 -5.08 7.07 -8.89
N LEU A 6 -4.41 6.10 -9.53
CA LEU A 6 -3.31 5.37 -8.90
C LEU A 6 -2.04 6.19 -9.07
N THR A 7 -1.43 6.57 -7.96
CA THR A 7 -0.18 7.34 -7.91
C THR A 7 0.94 6.39 -7.54
N PRO A 8 2.07 6.38 -8.27
CA PRO A 8 3.20 5.55 -7.89
C PRO A 8 3.67 5.89 -6.47
N ILE A 9 3.92 4.86 -5.67
CA ILE A 9 4.49 5.01 -4.33
C ILE A 9 5.92 5.55 -4.48
N GLU A 10 6.15 6.73 -3.92
CA GLU A 10 7.47 7.34 -3.83
C GLU A 10 8.27 6.64 -2.71
N GLY A 11 9.20 5.79 -3.11
CA GLY A 11 10.03 5.02 -2.18
C GLY A 11 11.06 4.17 -2.90
N TYR A 12 12.11 3.77 -2.17
CA TYR A 12 13.14 2.86 -2.65
C TYR A 12 13.00 1.55 -1.85
N GLY A 13 12.78 0.44 -2.53
CA GLY A 13 12.61 -0.87 -1.87
C GLY A 13 11.85 -1.87 -2.74
N THR A 14 11.96 -3.16 -2.39
CA THR A 14 11.26 -4.23 -3.13
C THR A 14 9.75 -4.10 -2.97
N LEU A 15 9.27 -3.65 -1.80
CA LEU A 15 7.84 -3.49 -1.53
C LEU A 15 7.22 -2.37 -2.39
N ALA A 16 7.89 -1.22 -2.48
CA ALA A 16 7.45 -0.12 -3.34
C ALA A 16 7.39 -0.56 -4.81
N SER A 17 8.40 -1.29 -5.29
CA SER A 17 8.41 -1.86 -6.65
C SER A 17 7.23 -2.80 -6.87
N LEU A 18 6.99 -3.73 -5.92
CA LEU A 18 5.89 -4.68 -6.00
C LEU A 18 4.53 -3.98 -6.09
N PHE A 19 4.28 -2.99 -5.24
CA PHE A 19 3.01 -2.24 -5.25
C PHE A 19 2.86 -1.40 -6.52
N ASN A 20 3.94 -0.81 -7.02
CA ASN A 20 3.93 -0.07 -8.27
C ASN A 20 3.70 -0.99 -9.49
N ASP A 21 4.27 -2.19 -9.51
CA ASP A 21 4.02 -3.20 -10.55
C ASP A 21 2.57 -3.69 -10.50
N TYR A 22 2.04 -3.92 -9.29
CA TYR A 22 0.64 -4.26 -9.06
C TYR A 22 -0.31 -3.18 -9.59
N MET A 23 -0.07 -1.91 -9.25
CA MET A 23 -0.86 -0.77 -9.74
C MET A 23 -0.75 -0.60 -11.26
N ARG A 24 0.42 -0.90 -11.85
CA ARG A 24 0.59 -0.88 -13.31
C ARG A 24 -0.31 -1.90 -13.99
N GLY A 25 -0.46 -3.09 -13.41
CA GLY A 25 -1.41 -4.11 -13.87
C GLY A 25 -2.87 -3.64 -13.86
N LEU A 26 -3.20 -2.61 -13.09
CA LEU A 26 -4.54 -2.02 -13.00
C LEU A 26 -4.73 -0.77 -13.86
N ALA A 27 -3.74 -0.38 -14.67
CA ALA A 27 -3.83 0.78 -15.55
C ALA A 27 -5.06 0.73 -16.48
N GLY A 28 -5.48 -0.47 -16.89
CA GLY A 28 -6.70 -0.74 -17.65
C GLY A 28 -7.96 -0.12 -17.02
N LEU A 29 -8.09 -0.20 -15.70
CA LEU A 29 -9.24 0.33 -14.96
C LEU A 29 -9.28 1.86 -14.93
N GLN A 30 -8.13 2.54 -14.97
CA GLN A 30 -8.08 4.00 -15.01
C GLN A 30 -8.72 4.57 -16.29
N PHE A 31 -8.70 3.81 -17.39
CA PHE A 31 -9.36 4.22 -18.64
C PHE A 31 -10.89 4.15 -18.55
N VAL A 32 -11.42 3.28 -17.69
CA VAL A 32 -12.87 3.09 -17.50
C VAL A 32 -13.43 4.11 -16.50
N ALA A 33 -12.64 4.47 -15.48
CA ALA A 33 -12.99 5.47 -14.48
C ALA A 33 -12.57 6.88 -14.92
N VAL A 34 -13.27 7.49 -15.89
CA VAL A 34 -13.00 8.88 -16.27
C VAL A 34 -13.75 9.82 -15.30
N PRO A 35 -13.05 10.54 -14.41
CA PRO A 35 -13.70 11.50 -13.51
C PRO A 35 -14.35 12.65 -14.29
N ARG A 36 -15.56 13.03 -13.88
CA ARG A 36 -16.24 14.23 -14.41
C ARG A 36 -15.53 15.48 -13.90
N GLN A 37 -15.21 16.40 -14.80
CA GLN A 37 -14.40 17.58 -14.47
C GLN A 37 -15.23 18.78 -14.01
N THR A 38 -16.55 18.74 -14.25
CA THR A 38 -17.45 19.82 -13.84
C THR A 38 -18.70 19.29 -13.16
N VAL A 39 -19.25 20.08 -12.25
CA VAL A 39 -20.56 19.81 -11.63
C VAL A 39 -21.63 19.67 -12.70
N ALA A 40 -21.60 20.50 -13.75
CA ALA A 40 -22.55 20.44 -14.85
C ALA A 40 -22.55 19.07 -15.57
N GLN A 41 -21.37 18.47 -15.80
CA GLN A 41 -21.27 17.13 -16.41
C GLN A 41 -21.86 16.05 -15.50
N MET A 42 -21.64 16.15 -14.19
CA MET A 42 -22.20 15.22 -13.22
C MET A 42 -23.72 15.38 -13.09
N THR A 43 -24.21 16.61 -12.99
CA THR A 43 -25.65 16.91 -12.90
C THR A 43 -26.39 16.45 -14.15
N ALA A 44 -25.80 16.60 -15.35
CA ALA A 44 -26.39 16.12 -16.58
C ALA A 44 -26.53 14.58 -16.62
N LEU A 45 -25.51 13.85 -16.15
CA LEU A 45 -25.54 12.39 -16.06
C LEU A 45 -26.59 11.92 -15.04
N VAL A 46 -26.60 12.50 -13.85
CA VAL A 46 -27.58 12.16 -12.80
C VAL A 46 -29.00 12.45 -13.25
N ALA A 47 -29.22 13.56 -13.97
CA ALA A 47 -30.53 13.89 -14.54
C ALA A 47 -30.95 12.90 -15.63
N GLN A 48 -30.02 12.44 -16.48
CA GLN A 48 -30.29 11.40 -17.47
C GLN A 48 -30.65 10.06 -16.82
N ASP A 49 -29.92 9.65 -15.78
CA ASP A 49 -30.23 8.42 -15.05
C ASP A 49 -31.57 8.47 -14.34
N ALA A 50 -31.87 9.58 -13.67
CA ALA A 50 -33.15 9.77 -13.00
C ALA A 50 -34.33 9.73 -14.00
N ALA A 51 -34.14 10.26 -15.20
CA ALA A 51 -35.15 10.23 -16.26
C ALA A 51 -35.31 8.83 -16.90
N ALA A 52 -34.22 8.06 -17.01
CA ALA A 52 -34.22 6.74 -17.61
C ALA A 52 -34.49 5.59 -16.62
N GLY A 53 -34.46 5.86 -15.30
CA GLY A 53 -34.56 4.82 -14.27
C GLY A 53 -33.32 3.92 -14.21
N THR A 54 -32.17 4.40 -14.68
CA THR A 54 -30.89 3.67 -14.75
C THR A 54 -29.97 4.04 -13.58
N GLN A 55 -28.87 3.31 -13.41
CA GLN A 55 -27.88 3.54 -12.33
C GLN A 55 -26.48 3.88 -12.85
N HIS A 56 -26.35 4.46 -14.04
CA HIS A 56 -25.05 4.61 -14.71
C HIS A 56 -24.06 5.51 -13.96
N ALA A 57 -24.52 6.54 -13.25
CA ALA A 57 -23.71 7.44 -12.45
C ALA A 57 -23.11 6.71 -11.24
N ALA A 58 -23.88 5.85 -10.59
CA ALA A 58 -23.41 5.02 -9.49
C ALA A 58 -22.45 3.94 -9.98
N GLU A 59 -22.80 3.28 -11.09
CA GLU A 59 -21.96 2.27 -11.76
C GLU A 59 -20.61 2.85 -12.22
N GLN A 60 -20.59 4.09 -12.74
CA GLN A 60 -19.36 4.78 -13.15
C GLN A 60 -18.53 5.30 -11.98
N ALA A 61 -19.17 5.64 -10.85
CA ALA A 61 -18.47 6.14 -9.67
C ALA A 61 -17.76 5.02 -8.89
N LEU A 62 -18.31 3.80 -8.89
CA LEU A 62 -17.79 2.69 -8.11
C LEU A 62 -16.32 2.35 -8.45
N PRO A 63 -15.93 2.13 -9.74
CA PRO A 63 -14.52 1.87 -10.09
C PRO A 63 -13.57 3.00 -9.67
N PHE A 64 -14.00 4.26 -9.75
CA PHE A 64 -13.20 5.40 -9.33
C PHE A 64 -12.90 5.37 -7.83
N TYR A 65 -13.94 5.20 -7.00
CA TYR A 65 -13.75 5.12 -5.54
C TYR A 65 -12.97 3.86 -5.14
N SER A 66 -13.21 2.74 -5.81
CA SER A 66 -12.46 1.50 -5.57
C SER A 66 -10.96 1.68 -5.84
N LEU A 67 -10.59 2.36 -6.92
CA LEU A 67 -9.18 2.68 -7.21
C LEU A 67 -8.57 3.66 -6.20
N GLN A 68 -9.33 4.65 -5.74
CA GLN A 68 -8.85 5.59 -4.72
C GLN A 68 -8.63 4.91 -3.36
N VAL A 69 -9.54 4.01 -2.96
CA VAL A 69 -9.36 3.22 -1.74
C VAL A 69 -8.14 2.33 -1.85
N LEU A 70 -7.93 1.69 -3.02
CA LEU A 70 -6.75 0.88 -3.27
C LEU A 70 -5.46 1.70 -3.18
N ASP A 71 -5.41 2.87 -3.81
CA ASP A 71 -4.24 3.76 -3.81
C ASP A 71 -3.82 4.15 -2.38
N ASN A 72 -4.79 4.57 -1.56
CA ASN A 72 -4.57 4.89 -0.15
C ASN A 72 -4.10 3.66 0.64
N ALA A 73 -4.76 2.51 0.45
CA ALA A 73 -4.43 1.26 1.12
C ALA A 73 -2.98 0.82 0.87
N LEU A 74 -2.53 0.84 -0.39
CA LEU A 74 -1.17 0.46 -0.74
C LEU A 74 -0.13 1.45 -0.20
N THR A 75 -0.43 2.75 -0.30
CA THR A 75 0.45 3.81 0.21
C THR A 75 0.63 3.71 1.72
N ASP A 76 -0.47 3.53 2.45
CA ASP A 76 -0.43 3.42 3.91
C ASP A 76 0.21 2.12 4.38
N LEU A 77 -0.09 0.98 3.74
CA LEU A 77 0.56 -0.28 4.07
C LEU A 77 2.08 -0.18 3.87
N HIS A 78 2.54 0.38 2.75
CA HIS A 78 3.96 0.61 2.50
C HIS A 78 4.58 1.49 3.59
N ARG A 79 3.93 2.61 3.91
CA ARG A 79 4.39 3.54 4.97
C ARG A 79 4.47 2.85 6.33
N CYS A 80 3.46 2.08 6.73
CA CYS A 80 3.44 1.36 8.00
C CYS A 80 4.55 0.32 8.07
N VAL A 81 4.78 -0.46 7.02
CA VAL A 81 5.87 -1.46 6.96
C VAL A 81 7.24 -0.78 7.08
N GLN A 82 7.47 0.31 6.33
CA GLN A 82 8.73 1.05 6.36
C GLN A 82 9.01 1.65 7.75
N LEU A 83 8.03 2.36 8.32
CA LEU A 83 8.20 3.03 9.62
C LEU A 83 8.35 2.03 10.77
N ALA A 84 7.55 0.94 10.78
CA ALA A 84 7.73 -0.13 11.76
C ALA A 84 9.10 -0.81 11.62
N GLY A 85 9.56 -0.99 10.38
CA GLY A 85 10.89 -1.54 10.09
C GLY A 85 12.02 -0.66 10.61
N LEU A 86 11.90 0.66 10.45
CA LEU A 86 12.85 1.65 10.98
C LEU A 86 12.88 1.65 12.50
N GLU A 87 11.73 1.74 13.15
CA GLU A 87 11.63 1.69 14.62
C GLU A 87 12.26 0.42 15.21
N LEU A 88 11.96 -0.74 14.63
CA LEU A 88 12.56 -2.01 15.05
C LEU A 88 14.06 -2.06 14.76
N CYS A 89 14.50 -1.52 13.62
CA CYS A 89 15.92 -1.44 13.27
C CYS A 89 16.69 -0.56 14.25
N ASP A 90 16.15 0.61 14.61
CA ASP A 90 16.77 1.57 15.51
C ASP A 90 16.82 1.03 16.94
N PHE A 91 15.76 0.35 17.40
CA PHE A 91 15.77 -0.39 18.66
C PHE A 91 16.96 -1.35 18.75
N PHE A 92 17.21 -2.17 17.73
CA PHE A 92 18.31 -3.14 17.74
C PHE A 92 19.69 -2.52 17.48
N LYS A 93 19.79 -1.46 16.65
CA LYS A 93 21.08 -0.87 16.27
C LYS A 93 21.57 0.20 17.22
N ILE A 94 20.70 1.14 17.59
CA ILE A 94 21.04 2.31 18.41
C ILE A 94 21.02 1.90 19.88
N TYR A 95 19.90 1.31 20.31
CA TYR A 95 19.66 0.95 21.70
C TYR A 95 20.11 -0.47 22.05
N ARG A 96 20.66 -1.22 21.09
CA ARG A 96 21.20 -2.58 21.27
C ARG A 96 20.20 -3.57 21.86
N GLY A 97 18.90 -3.35 21.62
CA GLY A 97 17.82 -4.16 22.18
C GLY A 97 17.51 -3.89 23.66
N ASN A 98 17.99 -2.77 24.22
CA ASN A 98 17.68 -2.36 25.59
C ASN A 98 16.40 -1.53 25.66
N PHE A 99 15.34 -2.08 26.26
CA PHE A 99 14.05 -1.40 26.43
C PHE A 99 14.12 -0.14 27.28
N PHE A 100 14.99 -0.14 28.30
CA PHE A 100 15.14 1.01 29.17
C PHE A 100 15.77 2.19 28.43
N ASP A 101 16.89 1.94 27.74
CA ASP A 101 17.57 2.98 26.95
C ASP A 101 16.67 3.49 25.82
N PHE A 102 15.91 2.59 25.19
CA PHE A 102 14.91 2.97 24.19
C PHE A 102 13.83 3.90 24.78
N ALA A 103 13.25 3.53 25.93
CA ALA A 103 12.18 4.33 26.54
C ALA A 103 12.65 5.72 26.99
N VAL A 104 13.89 5.81 27.49
CA VAL A 104 14.52 7.10 27.82
C VAL A 104 14.72 7.94 26.55
N GLY A 105 15.29 7.34 25.50
CA GLY A 105 15.53 8.03 24.22
C GLY A 105 14.23 8.51 23.57
N GLN A 106 13.23 7.64 23.45
CA GLN A 106 11.93 8.00 22.89
C GLN A 106 11.24 9.11 23.67
N ARG A 107 11.33 9.08 25.01
CA ARG A 107 10.79 10.17 25.82
C ARG A 107 11.46 11.50 25.47
N GLN A 108 12.78 11.53 25.40
CA GLN A 108 13.51 12.76 25.06
C GLN A 108 13.11 13.27 23.69
N GLU A 109 13.11 12.41 22.68
CA GLU A 109 12.74 12.76 21.31
C GLU A 109 11.32 13.33 21.21
N LEU A 110 10.32 12.67 21.81
CA LEU A 110 8.93 13.15 21.76
C LEU A 110 8.75 14.48 22.49
N LEU A 111 9.45 14.68 23.61
CA LEU A 111 9.44 15.96 24.33
C LEU A 111 10.12 17.07 23.52
N GLU A 112 11.19 16.78 22.79
CA GLU A 112 11.84 17.73 21.89
C GLU A 112 10.92 18.16 20.73
N ILE A 113 10.18 17.21 20.16
CA ILE A 113 9.32 17.46 18.99
C ILE A 113 7.99 18.12 19.39
N HIS A 114 7.36 17.65 20.47
CA HIS A 114 5.98 18.01 20.82
C HIS A 114 5.86 18.86 22.08
N GLY A 115 6.93 18.98 22.87
CA GLY A 115 6.88 19.62 24.19
C GLY A 115 6.11 18.78 25.23
N SER A 116 5.92 19.36 26.41
CA SER A 116 5.12 18.82 27.49
C SER A 116 4.53 19.95 28.32
N ASP A 117 3.29 19.76 28.74
CA ASP A 117 2.57 20.65 29.65
C ASP A 117 2.86 20.32 31.13
N ASP A 118 3.65 19.27 31.42
CA ASP A 118 4.12 18.96 32.78
C ASP A 118 5.37 19.80 33.10
N ASP A 119 5.24 20.77 34.01
CA ASP A 119 6.36 21.58 34.53
C ASP A 119 7.51 20.70 35.08
N GLY A 120 7.22 19.48 35.51
CA GLY A 120 8.21 18.53 35.98
C GLY A 120 9.09 17.93 34.88
N ASP A 121 8.79 18.17 33.60
CA ASP A 121 9.57 17.69 32.44
C ASP A 121 10.65 18.67 32.01
N TRP A 122 10.70 19.84 32.65
CA TRP A 122 11.64 20.90 32.34
C TRP A 122 12.57 21.16 33.52
N ASN A 123 13.82 21.46 33.21
CA ASN A 123 14.76 22.05 34.15
C ASN A 123 14.51 23.57 34.22
N GLU A 124 15.07 24.24 35.23
CA GLU A 124 14.92 25.70 35.41
C GLU A 124 15.49 26.52 34.24
N ASP A 125 16.41 25.93 33.46
CA ASP A 125 17.00 26.51 32.26
C ASP A 125 16.18 26.27 30.98
N GLY A 126 15.04 25.58 31.08
CA GLY A 126 14.18 25.22 29.95
C GLY A 126 14.65 24.01 29.14
N SER A 127 15.72 23.32 29.58
CA SER A 127 16.11 22.03 28.99
C SER A 127 15.22 20.88 29.47
N ILE A 128 15.09 19.82 28.67
CA ILE A 128 14.29 18.64 29.04
C ILE A 128 14.96 17.91 30.19
N ARG A 129 14.20 17.63 31.25
CA ARG A 129 14.66 16.88 32.40
C ARG A 129 14.81 15.41 32.04
N HIS A 130 16.02 14.88 32.26
CA HIS A 130 16.32 13.47 32.07
C HIS A 130 15.66 12.62 33.17
N ARG A 131 14.47 12.05 32.90
CA ARG A 131 13.77 11.14 33.81
C ARG A 131 14.11 9.68 33.50
N VAL A 132 14.41 8.92 34.54
CA VAL A 132 14.77 7.50 34.51
C VAL A 132 13.85 6.64 35.39
N ASP A 133 12.82 7.24 35.97
CA ASP A 133 11.88 6.54 36.82
C ASP A 133 10.88 5.71 36.00
N ALA A 134 10.56 4.52 36.50
CA ALA A 134 9.70 3.57 35.78
C ALA A 134 8.28 4.10 35.51
N ALA A 135 7.77 5.01 36.35
CA ALA A 135 6.44 5.58 36.18
C ALA A 135 6.39 6.55 34.99
N GLY A 136 7.38 7.44 34.86
CA GLY A 136 7.50 8.39 33.75
C GLY A 136 7.83 7.73 32.41
N LEU A 137 8.46 6.55 32.42
CA LEU A 137 8.83 5.81 31.21
C LEU A 137 7.75 4.84 30.72
N LEU A 138 6.73 4.54 31.53
CA LEU A 138 5.67 3.57 31.22
C LEU A 138 4.98 3.79 29.85
N PRO A 139 4.74 5.03 29.38
CA PRO A 139 4.14 5.26 28.06
C PRO A 139 5.11 5.04 26.88
N PHE A 140 6.42 5.07 27.09
CA PHE A 140 7.45 5.15 26.04
C PHE A 140 8.03 3.78 25.67
N THR A 141 7.20 2.75 25.72
CA THR A 141 7.62 1.39 25.39
C THR A 141 7.74 1.19 23.89
N LEU A 142 8.59 0.25 23.45
CA LEU A 142 8.64 -0.16 22.04
C LEU A 142 7.27 -0.64 21.53
N ARG A 143 6.47 -1.28 22.40
CA ARG A 143 5.08 -1.64 22.06
C ARG A 143 4.26 -0.40 21.70
N ALA A 144 4.33 0.64 22.52
CA ALA A 144 3.58 1.88 22.28
C ALA A 144 4.06 2.59 21.00
N ALA A 145 5.37 2.64 20.75
CA ALA A 145 5.94 3.21 19.53
C ALA A 145 5.47 2.48 18.25
N LEU A 146 5.31 1.16 18.30
CA LEU A 146 4.85 0.35 17.16
C LEU A 146 3.33 0.33 16.99
N ALA A 147 2.56 0.66 18.02
CA ALA A 147 1.11 0.57 18.01
C ALA A 147 0.42 1.30 16.83
N PRO A 148 0.87 2.49 16.38
CA PRO A 148 0.28 3.17 15.23
C PRO A 148 0.34 2.36 13.93
N TYR A 149 1.33 1.49 13.74
CA TYR A 149 1.53 0.73 12.50
C TYR A 149 0.77 -0.60 12.44
N PHE A 150 0.28 -1.09 13.60
CA PHE A 150 -0.43 -2.37 13.73
C PHE A 150 -1.89 -2.22 14.19
N THR A 151 -2.17 -1.22 15.03
CA THR A 151 -3.45 -1.05 15.73
C THR A 151 -4.00 0.37 15.67
N GLY A 152 -3.27 1.28 15.01
CA GLY A 152 -3.56 2.71 15.03
C GLY A 152 -4.87 3.06 14.33
N PRO A 153 -5.78 3.80 14.99
CA PRO A 153 -6.98 4.37 14.36
C PRO A 153 -6.68 5.68 13.60
N ALA A 154 -5.42 5.97 13.27
CA ALA A 154 -5.02 7.28 12.77
C ALA A 154 -5.41 7.47 11.30
N ALA A 155 -6.65 7.88 11.11
CA ALA A 155 -7.18 8.61 9.96
C ALA A 155 -6.70 8.12 8.57
N ARG A 156 -7.50 7.23 7.97
CA ARG A 156 -7.62 6.93 6.52
C ARG A 156 -6.73 5.85 5.89
N GLY A 157 -6.31 4.81 6.62
CA GLY A 157 -5.38 3.83 6.03
C GLY A 157 -5.54 2.37 6.44
N GLU A 158 -4.76 1.54 5.73
CA GLU A 158 -4.44 0.15 6.07
C GLU A 158 -3.20 0.12 6.97
N ALA A 159 -3.26 -0.68 8.04
CA ALA A 159 -2.15 -0.99 8.93
C ALA A 159 -1.56 -2.38 8.59
N ILE A 160 -0.44 -2.73 9.22
CA ILE A 160 0.14 -4.07 9.07
C ILE A 160 -0.86 -5.10 9.60
N GLY A 161 -1.36 -5.95 8.68
CA GLY A 161 -2.27 -7.05 9.00
C GLY A 161 -3.76 -6.70 9.09
N SER A 162 -4.18 -5.46 8.79
CA SER A 162 -5.60 -5.10 8.71
C SER A 162 -6.30 -5.66 7.46
N SER A 163 -5.53 -5.89 6.40
CA SER A 163 -5.99 -6.42 5.12
C SER A 163 -5.68 -7.90 4.92
N GLN A 164 -6.54 -8.59 4.18
CA GLN A 164 -6.38 -9.98 3.77
C GLN A 164 -6.38 -10.14 2.24
N PRO A 165 -5.78 -11.23 1.71
CA PRO A 165 -5.84 -11.55 0.28
C PRO A 165 -7.24 -11.49 -0.34
N ALA A 166 -8.28 -11.85 0.44
CA ALA A 166 -9.66 -11.83 -0.01
C ALA A 166 -10.19 -10.42 -0.31
N ASP A 167 -9.72 -9.41 0.43
CA ASP A 167 -10.13 -8.01 0.27
C ASP A 167 -9.66 -7.44 -1.07
N PHE A 168 -8.59 -8.01 -1.65
CA PHE A 168 -8.02 -7.63 -2.94
C PHE A 168 -8.44 -8.54 -4.09
N SER A 169 -9.31 -9.55 -3.85
CA SER A 169 -9.66 -10.59 -4.83
C SER A 169 -10.11 -10.06 -6.20
N PHE A 170 -10.90 -8.98 -6.23
CA PHE A 170 -11.31 -8.32 -7.47
C PHE A 170 -10.11 -7.80 -8.27
N PHE A 171 -9.20 -7.08 -7.61
CA PHE A 171 -8.01 -6.52 -8.24
C PHE A 171 -7.00 -7.61 -8.62
N HIS A 172 -6.82 -8.63 -7.77
CA HIS A 172 -5.99 -9.80 -8.07
C HIS A 172 -6.41 -10.50 -9.35
N LYS A 173 -7.71 -10.65 -9.59
CA LYS A 173 -8.22 -11.25 -10.83
C LYS A 173 -7.82 -10.44 -12.05
N ILE A 174 -7.77 -9.11 -11.94
CA ILE A 174 -7.44 -8.22 -13.05
C ILE A 174 -5.93 -8.25 -13.32
N VAL A 175 -5.12 -8.16 -12.27
CA VAL A 175 -3.65 -8.22 -12.40
C VAL A 175 -3.19 -9.60 -12.88
N GLY A 176 -3.78 -10.67 -12.35
CA GLY A 176 -3.44 -12.06 -12.74
C GLY A 176 -3.92 -12.47 -14.13
N ASN A 177 -4.89 -11.74 -14.71
CA ASN A 177 -5.37 -11.97 -16.09
C ASN A 177 -5.15 -10.72 -16.94
N ALA A 178 -3.97 -10.11 -16.85
CA ALA A 178 -3.65 -8.83 -17.47
C ALA A 178 -3.94 -8.82 -18.98
N SER A 179 -3.70 -9.94 -19.66
CA SER A 179 -3.93 -10.07 -21.11
C SER A 179 -5.42 -9.92 -21.47
N ALA A 180 -6.31 -10.52 -20.68
CA ALA A 180 -7.76 -10.49 -20.87
C ALA A 180 -8.35 -9.11 -20.60
N PHE A 181 -7.76 -8.36 -19.65
CA PHE A 181 -8.19 -7.01 -19.28
C PHE A 181 -7.39 -5.90 -19.97
N SER A 182 -6.55 -6.24 -20.95
CA SER A 182 -5.81 -5.24 -21.72
C SER A 182 -6.77 -4.37 -22.57
N PRO A 183 -6.44 -3.08 -22.81
CA PRO A 183 -7.29 -2.21 -23.63
C PRO A 183 -7.56 -2.77 -25.03
N ILE A 184 -6.59 -3.47 -25.61
CA ILE A 184 -6.72 -4.12 -26.92
C ILE A 184 -7.75 -5.25 -26.86
N SER A 185 -7.67 -6.12 -25.86
CA SER A 185 -8.63 -7.21 -25.67
C SER A 185 -10.05 -6.69 -25.42
N LEU A 186 -10.19 -5.63 -24.63
CA LEU A 186 -11.48 -4.97 -24.39
C LEU A 186 -12.04 -4.35 -25.67
N LEU A 187 -11.22 -3.66 -26.47
CA LEU A 187 -11.62 -3.09 -27.75
C LEU A 187 -12.01 -4.17 -28.77
N ALA A 188 -11.27 -5.28 -28.84
CA ALA A 188 -11.57 -6.42 -29.70
C ALA A 188 -12.92 -7.05 -29.32
N ALA A 189 -13.22 -7.19 -28.02
CA ALA A 189 -14.51 -7.70 -27.55
C ALA A 189 -15.69 -6.78 -27.93
N VAL A 190 -15.50 -5.46 -27.89
CA VAL A 190 -16.54 -4.49 -28.26
C VAL A 190 -16.75 -4.44 -29.78
N THR A 191 -15.67 -4.45 -30.55
CA THR A 191 -15.73 -4.34 -32.01
C THR A 191 -16.05 -5.67 -32.70
N SER A 192 -15.95 -6.80 -31.98
CA SER A 192 -16.06 -8.15 -32.53
C SER A 192 -15.07 -8.44 -33.67
N GLU A 193 -14.02 -7.63 -33.80
CA GLU A 193 -12.98 -7.77 -34.82
C GLU A 193 -11.60 -7.89 -34.14
N PRO A 194 -10.75 -8.85 -34.57
CA PRO A 194 -9.39 -8.95 -34.07
C PRO A 194 -8.58 -7.74 -34.53
N LEU A 195 -8.05 -6.97 -33.57
CA LEU A 195 -7.20 -5.82 -33.86
C LEU A 195 -5.79 -6.29 -34.27
N PRO A 196 -5.29 -5.96 -35.48
CA PRO A 196 -3.96 -6.34 -35.88
C PRO A 196 -2.92 -5.59 -35.05
N LEU A 197 -2.05 -6.35 -34.40
CA LEU A 197 -0.93 -5.82 -33.63
C LEU A 197 0.34 -5.85 -34.46
N TYR A 198 1.16 -4.82 -34.31
CA TYR A 198 2.37 -4.64 -35.09
C TYR A 198 3.57 -4.50 -34.15
N GLN A 199 4.63 -5.21 -34.46
CA GLN A 199 5.92 -5.12 -33.79
C GLN A 199 6.97 -4.49 -34.70
N ARG A 200 8.01 -3.93 -34.09
CA ARG A 200 9.12 -3.31 -34.83
C ARG A 200 10.14 -4.39 -35.20
N SER A 201 10.37 -4.58 -36.49
CA SER A 201 11.40 -5.49 -37.00
C SER A 201 12.81 -4.95 -36.79
N GLU A 202 13.81 -5.83 -36.93
CA GLU A 202 15.24 -5.48 -36.84
C GLU A 202 15.67 -4.42 -37.87
N SER A 203 14.96 -4.31 -39.01
CA SER A 203 15.18 -3.28 -40.02
C SER A 203 14.48 -1.95 -39.70
N GLY A 204 13.78 -1.86 -38.56
CA GLY A 204 13.07 -0.68 -38.08
C GLY A 204 11.66 -0.50 -38.62
N GLY A 205 11.21 -1.34 -39.57
CA GLY A 205 9.85 -1.33 -40.11
C GLY A 205 8.83 -2.04 -39.20
N MET A 206 7.55 -1.63 -39.27
CA MET A 206 6.47 -2.29 -38.52
C MET A 206 5.97 -3.51 -39.30
N VAL A 207 5.92 -4.67 -38.64
CA VAL A 207 5.41 -5.93 -39.18
C VAL A 207 4.30 -6.46 -38.28
N SER A 208 3.27 -7.08 -38.87
CA SER A 208 2.19 -7.70 -38.08
C SER A 208 2.77 -8.77 -37.17
N GLU A 209 2.40 -8.76 -35.89
CA GLU A 209 2.67 -9.88 -34.98
C GLU A 209 1.94 -11.12 -35.50
N THR A 210 2.61 -12.27 -35.40
CA THR A 210 1.96 -13.55 -35.69
C THR A 210 1.02 -13.94 -34.54
N LEU A 211 0.08 -14.84 -34.81
CA LEU A 211 -0.77 -15.38 -33.72
C LEU A 211 0.06 -16.07 -32.64
N GLY A 212 1.17 -16.72 -33.01
CA GLY A 212 2.10 -17.35 -32.08
C GLY A 212 2.74 -16.34 -31.14
N ASP A 213 3.27 -15.24 -31.69
CA ASP A 213 3.90 -14.17 -30.89
C ASP A 213 2.89 -13.49 -29.96
N GLN A 214 1.66 -13.31 -30.43
CA GLN A 214 0.57 -12.75 -29.62
C GLN A 214 0.23 -13.66 -28.44
N LEU A 215 0.10 -14.97 -28.67
CA LEU A 215 -0.18 -15.95 -27.61
C LEU A 215 0.98 -16.02 -26.61
N GLU A 216 2.23 -16.03 -27.07
CA GLU A 216 3.40 -16.04 -26.20
C GLU A 216 3.46 -14.77 -25.33
N ARG A 217 3.22 -13.60 -25.92
CA ARG A 217 3.16 -12.34 -25.19
C ARG A 217 2.05 -12.34 -24.14
N GLN A 218 0.83 -12.80 -24.48
CA GLN A 218 -0.29 -12.90 -23.55
C GLN A 218 0.02 -13.84 -22.39
N LEU A 219 0.57 -15.03 -22.67
CA LEU A 219 0.97 -15.99 -21.64
C LEU A 219 2.04 -15.39 -20.72
N ASN A 220 3.03 -14.68 -21.28
CA ASN A 220 4.07 -14.04 -20.49
C ASN A 220 3.52 -12.89 -19.62
N GLU A 221 2.61 -12.08 -20.16
CA GLU A 221 1.93 -11.02 -19.41
C GLU A 221 1.10 -11.58 -18.25
N ASP A 222 0.36 -12.67 -18.46
CA ASP A 222 -0.44 -13.32 -17.42
C ASP A 222 0.44 -14.01 -16.36
N LEU A 223 1.51 -14.72 -16.77
CA LEU A 223 2.47 -15.32 -15.84
C LEU A 223 3.16 -14.27 -14.96
N GLN A 224 3.52 -13.13 -15.52
CA GLN A 224 4.05 -12.00 -14.76
C GLN A 224 3.01 -11.45 -13.78
N GLY A 225 1.77 -11.28 -14.24
CA GLY A 225 0.63 -10.86 -13.42
C GLY A 225 0.39 -11.79 -12.23
N GLU A 226 0.34 -13.09 -12.46
CA GLU A 226 0.21 -14.12 -11.43
C GLU A 226 1.36 -14.07 -10.42
N ALA A 227 2.60 -13.93 -10.90
CA ALA A 227 3.77 -13.83 -10.02
C ALA A 227 3.70 -12.59 -9.11
N VAL A 228 3.24 -11.45 -9.64
CA VAL A 228 3.00 -10.23 -8.85
C VAL A 228 1.92 -10.48 -7.80
N VAL A 229 0.79 -11.08 -8.16
CA VAL A 229 -0.30 -11.41 -7.23
C VAL A 229 0.15 -12.37 -6.13
N GLN A 230 0.94 -13.39 -6.48
CA GLN A 230 1.48 -14.34 -5.50
C GLN A 230 2.40 -13.66 -4.49
N ARG A 231 3.30 -12.79 -4.96
CA ARG A 231 4.18 -12.00 -4.09
C ARG A 231 3.39 -11.05 -3.20
N PHE A 232 2.39 -10.38 -3.76
CA PHE A 232 1.49 -9.49 -3.00
C PHE A 232 0.78 -10.24 -1.87
N ASN A 233 0.22 -11.42 -2.16
CA ASN A 233 -0.40 -12.28 -1.16
C ASN A 233 0.58 -12.75 -0.09
N ALA A 234 1.82 -13.07 -0.45
CA ALA A 234 2.85 -13.43 0.52
C ALA A 234 3.13 -12.28 1.50
N VAL A 235 3.22 -11.03 1.00
CA VAL A 235 3.36 -9.83 1.84
C VAL A 235 2.17 -9.66 2.78
N LEU A 236 0.94 -9.81 2.30
CA LEU A 236 -0.26 -9.73 3.15
C LEU A 236 -0.27 -10.79 4.25
N HIS A 237 0.10 -12.04 3.92
CA HIS A 237 0.20 -13.12 4.91
C HIS A 237 1.30 -12.89 5.94
N LEU A 238 2.45 -12.34 5.53
CA LEU A 238 3.49 -11.90 6.45
C LEU A 238 2.95 -10.80 7.37
N GLY A 239 2.21 -9.82 6.83
CA GLY A 239 1.56 -8.76 7.58
C GLY A 239 0.61 -9.28 8.66
N GLN A 240 -0.26 -10.24 8.29
CA GLN A 240 -1.15 -10.91 9.23
C GLN A 240 -0.39 -11.66 10.33
N THR A 241 0.69 -12.36 9.96
CA THR A 241 1.54 -13.10 10.90
C THR A 241 2.23 -12.14 11.86
N ALA A 242 2.73 -11.01 11.36
CA ALA A 242 3.36 -9.96 12.15
C ALA A 242 2.36 -9.31 13.13
N ALA A 243 1.14 -9.02 12.67
CA ALA A 243 0.08 -8.46 13.52
C ALA A 243 -0.34 -9.44 14.63
N ALA A 244 -0.51 -10.72 14.30
CA ALA A 244 -0.81 -11.76 15.27
C ALA A 244 0.31 -11.91 16.31
N LEU A 245 1.58 -11.88 15.88
CA LEU A 245 2.72 -11.87 16.79
C LEU A 245 2.69 -10.64 17.70
N TYR A 246 2.59 -9.44 17.11
CA TYR A 246 2.57 -8.17 17.83
C TYR A 246 1.50 -8.12 18.93
N ALA A 247 0.30 -8.65 18.67
CA ALA A 247 -0.78 -8.70 19.64
C ALA A 247 -0.40 -9.45 20.94
N THR A 248 0.48 -10.44 20.84
CA THR A 248 0.92 -11.31 21.95
C THR A 248 2.18 -10.83 22.68
N LEU A 249 2.92 -9.86 22.13
CA LEU A 249 4.22 -9.45 22.67
C LEU A 249 4.11 -8.73 24.01
N GLY A 250 4.86 -9.19 25.01
CA GLY A 250 5.09 -8.40 26.23
C GLY A 250 5.92 -7.15 25.94
N PRO A 251 5.83 -6.09 26.77
CA PRO A 251 6.59 -4.84 26.57
C PRO A 251 8.12 -5.03 26.61
N GLU A 252 8.60 -6.14 27.18
CA GLU A 252 10.04 -6.46 27.32
C GLU A 252 10.44 -7.76 26.59
N ASP A 253 9.65 -8.23 25.62
CA ASP A 253 9.93 -9.49 24.89
C ASP A 253 10.91 -9.28 23.71
N ALA A 254 12.20 -9.13 24.02
CA ALA A 254 13.24 -8.88 23.00
C ALA A 254 13.26 -9.94 21.88
N ALA A 255 13.07 -11.22 22.22
CA ALA A 255 13.07 -12.30 21.24
C ALA A 255 11.85 -12.20 20.32
N GLY A 256 10.69 -11.86 20.87
CA GLY A 256 9.48 -11.59 20.10
C GLY A 256 9.63 -10.40 19.15
N TYR A 257 10.21 -9.29 19.60
CA TYR A 257 10.48 -8.13 18.74
C TYR A 257 11.51 -8.42 17.65
N GLN A 258 12.50 -9.28 17.92
CA GLN A 258 13.46 -9.70 16.89
C GLN A 258 12.78 -10.53 15.79
N ARG A 259 11.84 -11.40 16.17
CA ARG A 259 11.01 -12.14 15.20
C ARG A 259 10.12 -11.19 14.41
N LEU A 260 9.51 -10.21 15.07
CA LEU A 260 8.70 -9.19 14.41
C LEU A 260 9.51 -8.40 13.38
N TYR A 261 10.72 -7.96 13.75
CA TYR A 261 11.62 -7.27 12.83
C TYR A 261 11.97 -8.11 11.60
N ASN A 262 12.25 -9.40 11.80
CA ASN A 262 12.52 -10.30 10.68
C ASN A 262 11.32 -10.46 9.74
N LEU A 263 10.09 -10.52 10.27
CA LEU A 263 8.87 -10.59 9.46
C LEU A 263 8.67 -9.29 8.67
N VAL A 264 8.79 -8.13 9.32
CA VAL A 264 8.65 -6.81 8.66
C VAL A 264 9.72 -6.65 7.57
N LYS A 265 10.96 -7.05 7.85
CA LYS A 265 12.04 -7.01 6.86
C LYS A 265 11.79 -7.93 5.66
N GLN A 266 11.19 -9.10 5.86
CA GLN A 266 10.83 -10.00 4.77
C GLN A 266 9.73 -9.43 3.85
N MET A 267 8.90 -8.51 4.34
CA MET A 267 7.90 -7.84 3.50
C MET A 267 8.55 -6.88 2.49
N ASP A 268 9.77 -6.41 2.76
CA ASP A 268 10.52 -5.47 1.90
C ASP A 268 11.76 -6.11 1.24
N ALA A 269 11.90 -7.44 1.31
CA ALA A 269 13.00 -8.21 0.73
C ALA A 269 12.67 -8.68 -0.70
#